data_AF-A0AAN4ZEW1-F1
#
_entry.id   AF-A0AAN4ZEW1-F1
#
_cell.length_a   1.000
_cell.length_b   1.000
_cell.length_c   1.000
_cell.angle_alpha   90.00
_cell.angle_beta   90.00
_cell.angle_gamma   90.00
#
_symmetry.space_group_name_H-M   'P 1'
#
loop_
_entity.id
_entity.type
_entity.pdbx_description
1 polymer ?
#
loop_
_entity_poly.entity_id
_entity_poly.type
_entity_poly.pdbx_seq_one_letter_code
_entity_poly.pdbx_strand_id
1 'polypeptide(L)'
;MRVLGAVLLLSSIDALPLRGNDPWTVVLCKLSDNNHEPMSHEWVREWISGWKQDSISSFFRTLSNGIYTIDQSNVTEWIQIPWSSADIQKMAEEETGDRTAFAYFDKVKQLCAGWASSRGIQVNERRIVLLNSEATAVFGRASGVLISPRLAFSAVLAHEMVHSMNIGHSYSERRSMVFPHGAPGEYGDRFDLMSTANAWMHATRFGWNGPGLAGPHLDFLGWLPQSRMAYFGGNQSEQVVRLSSLSLPHTHTRGLLLLQIPFDRNEPGNMFTVELRTPHGLDSGLKKPSILIHKVLRTSGRFYSYLVGHGKDDELAEGSEWVRFIDKSTIIRVRFDHFLTATEAVLFVQSTFDPTLCARNEVAIPVVMTSEEKMNGRIGGKLRKRSIAPPPGVELKMSMQRRPPVFNRLRMNVVRVCSNSKKNFSPTDIDRWLDMQQFFTRRSFGQNECSDGRVWRGVDEYDYVCVLPHRFAETRHAEASRLRFGGCPRGYTRRRAFEADYACVSPTEYALVVSENRATHRFYKHAAFFNGNDELIRR
;
A
#
# COMPACT_ATOMS: atom_id res chain seq x y z
N MET A 1 -40.01 21.46 -19.88
CA MET A 1 -38.96 21.37 -18.84
C MET A 1 -39.13 20.06 -18.07
N ARG A 2 -38.36 19.03 -18.41
CA ARG A 2 -38.23 17.82 -17.58
C ARG A 2 -36.79 17.78 -17.09
N VAL A 3 -36.61 17.94 -15.80
CA VAL A 3 -35.31 17.83 -15.13
C VAL A 3 -34.95 16.35 -15.11
N LEU A 4 -34.03 15.94 -15.97
CA LEU A 4 -33.37 14.64 -15.85
C LEU A 4 -32.46 14.69 -14.63
N GLY A 5 -32.81 13.94 -13.59
CA GLY A 5 -31.96 13.73 -12.43
C GLY A 5 -30.68 13.03 -12.88
N ALA A 6 -29.54 13.69 -12.65
CA ALA A 6 -28.23 13.06 -12.75
C ALA A 6 -28.16 11.93 -11.70
N VAL A 7 -28.26 10.69 -12.16
CA VAL A 7 -27.82 9.54 -11.38
C VAL A 7 -26.30 9.65 -11.30
N LEU A 8 -25.81 10.14 -10.17
CA LEU A 8 -24.41 10.01 -9.78
C LEU A 8 -24.12 8.50 -9.68
N LEU A 9 -23.59 7.94 -10.76
CA LEU A 9 -22.89 6.66 -10.72
C LEU A 9 -21.71 6.85 -9.76
N LEU A 10 -21.87 6.35 -8.54
CA LEU A 10 -20.77 6.17 -7.60
C LEU A 10 -19.79 5.22 -8.29
N SER A 11 -18.68 5.76 -8.79
CA SER A 11 -17.51 4.98 -9.16
C SER A 11 -17.13 4.12 -7.94
N SER A 12 -17.10 2.81 -8.13
CA SER A 12 -16.55 1.87 -7.17
C SER A 12 -15.08 2.18 -7.03
N ILE A 13 -14.72 2.95 -6.01
CA ILE A 13 -13.32 2.98 -5.56
C ILE A 13 -13.02 1.56 -5.10
N ASP A 14 -12.25 0.83 -5.90
CA ASP A 14 -11.72 -0.48 -5.50
C ASP A 14 -11.03 -0.31 -4.15
N ALA A 15 -11.49 -1.08 -3.18
CA ALA A 15 -10.96 -1.00 -1.84
C ALA A 15 -9.56 -1.60 -1.81
N LEU A 16 -8.57 -0.81 -1.41
CA LEU A 16 -7.30 -1.33 -0.87
C LEU A 16 -7.62 -2.04 0.46
N PRO A 17 -7.02 -3.20 0.80
CA PRO A 17 -6.09 -4.00 0.03
C PRO A 17 -6.75 -4.60 -1.22
N LEU A 18 -6.00 -4.71 -2.31
CA LEU A 18 -6.54 -5.29 -3.54
C LEU A 18 -6.55 -6.81 -3.43
N ARG A 19 -7.75 -7.38 -3.43
CA ARG A 19 -7.97 -8.82 -3.28
C ARG A 19 -9.11 -9.31 -4.15
N GLY A 20 -8.91 -10.45 -4.79
CA GLY A 20 -9.88 -11.11 -5.66
C GLY A 20 -9.51 -11.03 -7.13
N ASN A 21 -10.50 -11.27 -8.00
CA ASN A 21 -10.34 -11.18 -9.44
C ASN A 21 -10.85 -9.84 -9.96
N ASP A 22 -10.03 -9.16 -10.75
CA ASP A 22 -10.28 -7.86 -11.37
C ASP A 22 -9.94 -7.93 -12.86
N PRO A 23 -10.86 -8.40 -13.71
CA PRO A 23 -10.61 -8.58 -15.14
C PRO A 23 -10.38 -7.25 -15.87
N TRP A 24 -9.41 -7.22 -16.78
CA TRP A 24 -9.09 -6.06 -17.62
C TRP A 24 -9.58 -6.25 -19.06
N THR A 25 -9.86 -5.14 -19.74
CA THR A 25 -10.05 -5.14 -21.19
C THR A 25 -8.85 -4.53 -21.91
N VAL A 26 -8.26 -5.30 -22.82
CA VAL A 26 -7.22 -4.81 -23.73
C VAL A 26 -7.83 -4.48 -25.09
N VAL A 27 -7.85 -3.19 -25.41
CA VAL A 27 -8.35 -2.66 -26.68
C VAL A 27 -7.16 -2.50 -27.62
N LEU A 28 -7.10 -3.34 -28.66
CA LEU A 28 -6.12 -3.24 -29.73
C LEU A 28 -6.58 -2.15 -30.71
N CYS A 29 -5.90 -1.00 -30.74
CA CYS A 29 -6.41 0.20 -31.40
C CYS A 29 -5.47 0.73 -32.49
N LYS A 30 -6.03 1.02 -33.66
CA LYS A 30 -5.34 1.62 -34.80
C LYS A 30 -5.96 2.96 -35.18
N LEU A 31 -5.12 3.93 -35.49
CA LEU A 31 -5.56 5.24 -35.99
C LEU A 31 -5.95 5.16 -37.48
N SER A 32 -6.72 6.14 -37.97
CA SER A 32 -7.17 6.12 -39.37
C SER A 32 -6.04 6.28 -40.39
N ASP A 33 -4.93 6.89 -39.97
CA ASP A 33 -3.71 7.14 -40.74
C ASP A 33 -2.65 6.03 -40.58
N ASN A 34 -2.91 4.98 -39.78
CA ASN A 34 -1.98 3.86 -39.59
C ASN A 34 -2.73 2.52 -39.52
N ASN A 35 -2.55 1.68 -40.55
CA ASN A 35 -3.19 0.36 -40.64
C ASN A 35 -2.36 -0.80 -40.08
N HIS A 36 -1.14 -0.55 -39.62
CA HIS A 36 -0.22 -1.60 -39.18
C HIS A 36 -0.70 -2.31 -37.91
N GLU A 37 -0.54 -3.63 -37.87
CA GLU A 37 -0.85 -4.49 -36.72
C GLU A 37 0.47 -5.14 -36.23
N PRO A 38 1.13 -4.54 -35.24
CA PRO A 38 2.47 -4.97 -34.81
C PRO A 38 2.50 -6.34 -34.12
N MET A 39 1.37 -6.79 -33.59
CA MET A 39 1.21 -8.04 -32.84
C MET A 39 -0.13 -8.67 -33.21
N SER A 40 -0.20 -9.99 -33.30
CA SER A 40 -1.48 -10.68 -33.54
C SER A 40 -2.37 -10.66 -32.29
N HIS A 41 -3.68 -10.81 -32.50
CA HIS A 41 -4.65 -10.98 -31.41
C HIS A 41 -4.24 -12.11 -30.46
N GLU A 42 -3.84 -13.26 -31.01
CA GLU A 42 -3.50 -14.45 -30.25
C GLU A 42 -2.25 -14.23 -29.39
N TRP A 43 -1.25 -13.51 -29.92
CA TRP A 43 -0.06 -13.18 -29.16
C TRP A 43 -0.42 -12.31 -27.95
N VAL A 44 -1.22 -11.25 -28.14
CA VAL A 44 -1.63 -10.37 -27.03
C VAL A 44 -2.52 -11.11 -26.04
N ARG A 45 -3.44 -11.95 -26.53
CA ARG A 45 -4.27 -12.79 -25.67
C ARG A 45 -3.42 -13.74 -24.82
N GLU A 46 -2.39 -14.37 -25.37
CA GLU A 46 -1.47 -15.22 -24.63
C GLU A 46 -0.60 -14.42 -23.65
N TRP A 47 -0.20 -13.20 -24.03
CA TRP A 47 0.56 -12.30 -23.16
C TRP A 47 -0.23 -11.86 -21.94
N ILE A 48 -1.51 -11.50 -22.11
CA ILE A 48 -2.35 -11.00 -21.01
C ILE A 48 -2.86 -12.15 -20.13
N SER A 49 -3.49 -13.16 -20.75
CA SER A 49 -4.25 -14.20 -20.04
C SER A 49 -3.73 -15.62 -20.26
N GLY A 50 -2.53 -15.78 -20.79
CA GLY A 50 -1.92 -17.10 -20.98
C GLY A 50 -1.66 -17.81 -19.65
N TRP A 51 -1.87 -19.12 -19.62
CA TRP A 51 -1.63 -19.98 -18.44
C TRP A 51 -0.15 -20.33 -18.22
N LYS A 52 0.69 -20.08 -19.24
CA LYS A 52 2.13 -20.31 -19.15
C LYS A 52 2.79 -19.21 -18.32
N GLN A 53 3.99 -19.52 -17.82
CA GLN A 53 4.86 -18.54 -17.16
C GLN A 53 5.03 -17.27 -18.03
N ASP A 54 5.25 -16.15 -17.36
CA ASP A 54 5.55 -14.82 -17.93
C ASP A 54 4.37 -14.01 -18.49
N SER A 55 3.15 -14.55 -18.53
CA SER A 55 1.97 -13.75 -18.84
C SER A 55 1.69 -12.70 -17.75
N ILE A 56 0.93 -11.64 -18.08
CA ILE A 56 0.54 -10.62 -17.11
C ILE A 56 -0.34 -11.23 -16.00
N SER A 57 -1.26 -12.14 -16.33
CA SER A 57 -2.01 -12.89 -15.31
C SER A 57 -1.09 -13.69 -14.38
N SER A 58 -0.10 -14.40 -14.93
CA SER A 58 0.90 -15.13 -14.14
C SER A 58 1.76 -14.18 -13.29
N PHE A 59 2.10 -13.00 -13.81
CA PHE A 59 2.86 -11.98 -13.11
C PHE A 59 2.12 -11.53 -11.84
N PHE A 60 0.88 -11.07 -11.97
CA PHE A 60 0.10 -10.60 -10.82
C PHE A 60 -0.25 -11.72 -9.84
N ARG A 61 -0.52 -12.93 -10.33
CA ARG A 61 -0.72 -14.11 -9.47
C ARG A 61 0.53 -14.43 -8.67
N THR A 62 1.72 -14.35 -9.28
CA THR A 62 2.99 -14.62 -8.58
C THR A 62 3.30 -13.52 -7.58
N LEU A 63 3.21 -12.26 -8.01
CA LEU A 63 3.51 -11.08 -7.21
C LEU A 63 2.62 -10.97 -5.96
N SER A 64 1.32 -11.24 -6.11
CA SER A 64 0.35 -11.16 -5.01
C SER A 64 0.19 -12.47 -4.24
N ASN A 65 0.95 -13.53 -4.56
CA ASN A 65 0.77 -14.88 -4.00
C ASN A 65 -0.66 -15.43 -4.18
N GLY A 66 -1.29 -15.10 -5.30
CA GLY A 66 -2.64 -15.53 -5.67
C GLY A 66 -3.77 -14.76 -4.98
N ILE A 67 -3.45 -13.69 -4.25
CA ILE A 67 -4.44 -12.84 -3.58
C ILE A 67 -5.16 -11.93 -4.57
N TYR A 68 -4.49 -11.51 -5.62
CA TYR A 68 -5.04 -10.71 -6.71
C TYR A 68 -4.83 -11.42 -8.06
N THR A 69 -5.87 -11.43 -8.88
CA THR A 69 -5.85 -12.02 -10.23
C THR A 69 -6.55 -11.10 -11.22
N ILE A 70 -6.22 -11.27 -12.50
CA ILE A 70 -6.87 -10.61 -13.63
C ILE A 70 -7.46 -11.65 -14.58
N ASP A 71 -7.86 -12.80 -14.05
CA ASP A 71 -8.41 -13.89 -14.82
C ASP A 71 -9.66 -13.44 -15.57
N GLN A 72 -9.91 -14.03 -16.73
CA GLN A 72 -11.02 -13.65 -17.62
C GLN A 72 -10.90 -12.24 -18.22
N SER A 73 -9.70 -11.64 -18.20
CA SER A 73 -9.41 -10.46 -19.01
C SER A 73 -9.65 -10.74 -20.49
N ASN A 74 -10.23 -9.77 -21.21
CA ASN A 74 -10.54 -9.90 -22.63
C ASN A 74 -9.62 -9.03 -23.49
N VAL A 75 -9.35 -9.50 -24.71
CA VAL A 75 -8.58 -8.79 -25.73
C VAL A 75 -9.44 -8.64 -26.96
N THR A 76 -9.62 -7.41 -27.44
CA THR A 76 -10.37 -7.13 -28.67
C THR A 76 -9.55 -7.51 -29.89
N GLU A 77 -10.21 -7.74 -31.04
CA GLU A 77 -9.53 -7.62 -32.33
C GLU A 77 -8.98 -6.20 -32.53
N TRP A 78 -8.06 -6.04 -33.49
CA TRP A 78 -7.61 -4.71 -33.89
C TRP A 78 -8.77 -3.89 -34.45
N ILE A 79 -9.15 -2.83 -33.73
CA ILE A 79 -10.17 -1.89 -34.17
C ILE A 79 -9.50 -0.64 -34.74
N GLN A 80 -9.95 -0.23 -35.91
CA GLN A 80 -9.58 1.05 -36.49
C GLN A 80 -10.60 2.12 -36.10
N ILE A 81 -10.11 3.22 -35.53
CA ILE A 81 -10.90 4.40 -35.23
C ILE A 81 -10.89 5.37 -36.42
N PRO A 82 -11.91 6.23 -36.60
CA PRO A 82 -12.01 7.10 -37.76
C PRO A 82 -11.07 8.32 -37.73
N TRP A 83 -10.38 8.56 -36.61
CA TRP A 83 -9.56 9.75 -36.39
C TRP A 83 -8.08 9.47 -36.64
N SER A 84 -7.41 10.42 -37.30
CA SER A 84 -5.96 10.41 -37.49
C SER A 84 -5.25 10.94 -36.24
N SER A 85 -3.93 10.77 -36.15
CA SER A 85 -3.16 11.33 -35.04
C SER A 85 -3.33 12.86 -34.94
N ALA A 86 -3.35 13.55 -36.08
CA ALA A 86 -3.55 15.01 -36.13
C ALA A 86 -4.94 15.44 -35.64
N ASP A 87 -5.99 14.69 -35.98
CA ASP A 87 -7.35 14.97 -35.50
C ASP A 87 -7.42 14.85 -33.97
N ILE A 88 -6.81 13.80 -33.42
CA ILE A 88 -6.84 13.53 -31.97
C ILE A 88 -6.09 14.61 -31.21
N GLN A 89 -4.92 15.04 -31.71
CA GLN A 89 -4.18 16.15 -31.12
C GLN A 89 -5.04 17.41 -31.05
N LYS A 90 -5.71 17.76 -32.15
CA LYS A 90 -6.59 18.93 -32.18
C LYS A 90 -7.74 18.81 -31.18
N MET A 91 -8.38 17.63 -31.08
CA MET A 91 -9.46 17.40 -30.11
C MET A 91 -8.98 17.50 -28.67
N ALA A 92 -7.79 16.98 -28.35
CA ALA A 92 -7.21 17.07 -27.02
C ALA A 92 -6.93 18.54 -26.64
N GLU A 93 -6.36 19.31 -27.57
CA GLU A 93 -6.09 20.73 -27.38
C GLU A 93 -7.37 21.55 -27.19
N GLU A 94 -8.42 21.28 -27.97
CA GLU A 94 -9.71 21.96 -27.87
C GLU A 94 -10.44 21.66 -26.55
N GLU A 95 -10.36 20.42 -26.05
CA GLU A 95 -11.05 20.00 -24.81
C GLU A 95 -10.35 20.49 -23.55
N THR A 96 -9.01 20.45 -23.54
CA THR A 96 -8.22 20.67 -22.32
C THR A 96 -7.47 22.00 -22.31
N GLY A 97 -7.29 22.63 -23.48
CA GLY A 97 -6.35 23.73 -23.68
C GLY A 97 -4.88 23.33 -23.57
N ASP A 98 -4.59 22.03 -23.38
CA ASP A 98 -3.25 21.50 -23.18
C ASP A 98 -2.73 20.84 -24.46
N ARG A 99 -1.52 21.23 -24.87
CA ARG A 99 -0.82 20.70 -26.06
C ARG A 99 0.19 19.60 -25.70
N THR A 100 0.21 19.16 -24.44
CA THR A 100 1.11 18.10 -23.98
C THR A 100 0.78 16.75 -24.61
N ALA A 101 1.79 15.88 -24.67
CA ALA A 101 1.61 14.50 -25.10
C ALA A 101 0.63 13.72 -24.19
N PHE A 102 0.53 14.08 -22.91
CA PHE A 102 -0.39 13.43 -21.97
C PHE A 102 -1.86 13.66 -22.34
N ALA A 103 -2.24 14.90 -22.67
CA ALA A 103 -3.60 15.22 -23.12
C ALA A 103 -3.96 14.42 -24.39
N TYR A 104 -3.02 14.31 -25.33
CA TYR A 104 -3.16 13.46 -26.51
C TYR A 104 -3.37 11.98 -26.14
N PHE A 105 -2.52 11.39 -25.30
CA PHE A 105 -2.64 9.97 -24.93
C PHE A 105 -3.93 9.67 -24.14
N ASP A 106 -4.36 10.58 -23.28
CA ASP A 106 -5.66 10.46 -22.60
C ASP A 106 -6.81 10.50 -23.59
N LYS A 107 -6.72 11.36 -24.61
CA LYS A 107 -7.72 11.42 -25.68
C LYS A 107 -7.74 10.14 -26.52
N VAL A 108 -6.59 9.61 -26.91
CA VAL A 108 -6.48 8.32 -27.62
C VAL A 108 -7.16 7.21 -26.80
N LYS A 109 -6.84 7.09 -25.51
CA LYS A 109 -7.43 6.08 -24.63
C LYS A 109 -8.96 6.18 -24.58
N GLN A 110 -9.47 7.40 -24.42
CA GLN A 110 -10.91 7.67 -24.42
C GLN A 110 -11.58 7.26 -25.72
N LEU A 111 -11.01 7.66 -26.87
CA LEU A 111 -11.59 7.39 -28.19
C LEU A 111 -11.56 5.90 -28.55
N CYS A 112 -10.46 5.20 -28.29
CA CYS A 112 -10.35 3.77 -28.55
C CYS A 112 -11.36 2.96 -27.71
N ALA A 113 -11.44 3.22 -26.40
CA ALA A 113 -12.39 2.53 -25.53
C ALA A 113 -13.85 2.86 -25.87
N GLY A 114 -14.14 4.13 -26.18
CA GLY A 114 -15.47 4.57 -26.61
C GLY A 114 -15.90 3.96 -27.94
N TRP A 115 -14.99 3.85 -28.91
CA TRP A 115 -15.24 3.22 -30.20
C TRP A 115 -15.45 1.71 -30.11
N ALA A 116 -14.70 1.02 -29.23
CA ALA A 116 -14.97 -0.38 -28.92
C ALA A 116 -16.40 -0.56 -28.37
N SER A 117 -16.78 0.30 -27.42
CA SER A 117 -18.11 0.28 -26.79
C SER A 117 -19.24 0.57 -27.79
N SER A 118 -19.06 1.52 -28.71
CA SER A 118 -20.06 1.83 -29.74
C SER A 118 -20.29 0.69 -30.74
N ARG A 119 -19.32 -0.23 -30.86
CA ARG A 119 -19.43 -1.48 -31.64
C ARG A 119 -20.01 -2.64 -30.83
N GLY A 120 -20.49 -2.40 -29.61
CA GLY A 120 -21.10 -3.41 -28.74
C GLY A 120 -20.11 -4.25 -27.94
N ILE A 121 -18.81 -3.90 -27.94
CA ILE A 121 -17.80 -4.58 -27.12
C ILE A 121 -17.92 -4.07 -25.68
N GLN A 122 -18.08 -4.98 -24.72
CA GLN A 122 -18.04 -4.62 -23.30
C GLN A 122 -16.59 -4.33 -22.89
N VAL A 123 -16.33 -3.09 -22.47
CA VAL A 123 -15.04 -2.63 -21.97
C VAL A 123 -15.13 -2.45 -20.46
N ASN A 124 -14.26 -3.12 -19.72
CA ASN A 124 -14.18 -3.00 -18.26
C ASN A 124 -13.71 -1.59 -17.85
N GLU A 125 -13.98 -1.23 -16.60
CA GLU A 125 -13.47 0.03 -16.01
C GLU A 125 -11.93 0.07 -16.09
N ARG A 126 -11.30 -1.03 -15.68
CA ARG A 126 -9.88 -1.31 -15.87
C ARG A 126 -9.61 -1.72 -17.31
N ARG A 127 -8.84 -0.90 -18.01
CA ARG A 127 -8.58 -1.07 -19.44
C ARG A 127 -7.18 -0.67 -19.84
N ILE A 128 -6.68 -1.35 -20.85
CA ILE A 128 -5.41 -1.09 -21.53
C ILE A 128 -5.73 -0.79 -22.99
N VAL A 129 -5.15 0.27 -23.55
CA VAL A 129 -5.16 0.54 -24.98
C VAL A 129 -3.78 0.22 -25.53
N LEU A 130 -3.70 -0.79 -26.39
CA LEU A 130 -2.49 -1.09 -27.14
C LEU A 130 -2.59 -0.34 -28.47
N LEU A 131 -1.83 0.74 -28.59
CA LEU A 131 -1.82 1.62 -29.77
C LEU A 131 -0.79 1.12 -30.78
N ASN A 132 -1.09 1.15 -32.08
CA ASN A 132 -0.17 0.71 -33.14
C ASN A 132 0.88 1.75 -33.58
N SER A 133 0.88 2.93 -32.97
CA SER A 133 1.83 4.02 -33.21
C SER A 133 2.51 4.43 -31.90
N GLU A 134 3.46 5.36 -32.00
CA GLU A 134 4.18 5.96 -30.87
C GLU A 134 5.15 5.03 -30.12
N ALA A 135 5.97 5.63 -29.25
CA ALA A 135 6.92 4.94 -28.38
C ALA A 135 6.67 5.37 -26.93
N THR A 136 5.57 4.91 -26.34
CA THR A 136 5.09 5.39 -25.03
C THR A 136 4.40 4.29 -24.24
N ALA A 137 4.43 4.44 -22.92
CA ALA A 137 3.65 3.69 -21.96
C ALA A 137 3.23 4.68 -20.88
N VAL A 138 1.93 4.84 -20.65
CA VAL A 138 1.40 5.84 -19.71
C VAL A 138 0.09 5.40 -19.10
N PHE A 139 0.01 5.53 -17.79
CA PHE A 139 -1.22 5.43 -17.02
C PHE A 139 -1.92 6.79 -16.92
N GLY A 140 -3.26 6.78 -17.01
CA GLY A 140 -4.09 7.91 -16.66
C GLY A 140 -5.26 7.46 -15.81
N ARG A 141 -5.52 8.17 -14.71
CA ARG A 141 -6.47 7.74 -13.67
C ARG A 141 -7.89 7.47 -14.18
N ALA A 142 -8.39 8.29 -15.10
CA ALA A 142 -9.72 8.15 -15.67
C ALA A 142 -9.74 7.34 -16.99
N SER A 143 -8.60 7.31 -17.69
CA SER A 143 -8.48 6.85 -19.07
C SER A 143 -7.92 5.42 -19.17
N GLY A 144 -7.24 4.92 -18.14
CA GLY A 144 -6.60 3.60 -18.09
C GLY A 144 -5.14 3.64 -18.55
N VAL A 145 -4.61 2.48 -18.92
CA VAL A 145 -3.24 2.31 -19.43
C VAL A 145 -3.22 2.48 -20.94
N LEU A 146 -2.19 3.13 -21.47
CA LEU A 146 -1.83 3.07 -22.88
C LEU A 146 -0.43 2.51 -23.01
N ILE A 147 -0.22 1.59 -23.95
CA ILE A 147 1.08 1.02 -24.27
C ILE A 147 1.26 0.93 -25.78
N SER A 148 2.47 1.19 -26.24
CA SER A 148 2.83 1.10 -27.66
C SER A 148 3.83 -0.03 -27.94
N PRO A 149 4.04 -0.44 -29.20
CA PRO A 149 4.70 -1.69 -29.52
C PRO A 149 6.16 -1.76 -29.08
N ARG A 150 6.86 -0.63 -29.06
CA ARG A 150 8.27 -0.57 -28.60
C ARG A 150 8.42 -0.82 -27.10
N LEU A 151 7.37 -0.57 -26.34
CA LEU A 151 7.34 -0.74 -24.89
C LEU A 151 6.40 -1.88 -24.46
N ALA A 152 5.84 -2.64 -25.41
CA ALA A 152 4.92 -3.74 -25.16
C ALA A 152 5.62 -5.00 -24.64
N PHE A 153 6.11 -4.93 -23.41
CA PHE A 153 6.66 -6.07 -22.67
C PHE A 153 6.24 -6.05 -21.21
N SER A 154 6.34 -7.20 -20.54
CA SER A 154 5.65 -7.46 -19.28
C SER A 154 5.97 -6.47 -18.15
N ALA A 155 7.23 -6.11 -17.96
CA ALA A 155 7.63 -5.19 -16.89
C ALA A 155 6.99 -3.79 -17.05
N VAL A 156 7.01 -3.21 -18.25
CA VAL A 156 6.40 -1.89 -18.50
C VAL A 156 4.89 -1.95 -18.38
N LEU A 157 4.23 -2.97 -18.95
CA LEU A 157 2.78 -3.09 -18.81
C LEU A 157 2.37 -3.25 -17.34
N ALA A 158 3.07 -4.12 -16.59
CA ALA A 158 2.81 -4.31 -15.17
C ALA A 158 3.05 -3.02 -14.36
N HIS A 159 4.09 -2.25 -14.68
CA HIS A 159 4.37 -0.93 -14.09
C HIS A 159 3.18 0.02 -14.25
N GLU A 160 2.70 0.21 -15.49
CA GLU A 160 1.55 1.09 -15.76
C GLU A 160 0.25 0.58 -15.11
N MET A 161 0.06 -0.73 -15.05
CA MET A 161 -1.09 -1.33 -14.36
C MET A 161 -1.04 -1.10 -12.85
N VAL A 162 0.16 -1.11 -12.24
CA VAL A 162 0.33 -0.88 -10.79
C VAL A 162 0.09 0.58 -10.41
N HIS A 163 0.29 1.56 -11.30
CA HIS A 163 -0.16 2.93 -11.04
C HIS A 163 -1.67 3.02 -10.77
N SER A 164 -2.44 2.16 -11.43
CA SER A 164 -3.89 2.05 -11.21
C SER A 164 -4.26 1.57 -9.80
N MET A 165 -3.28 1.05 -9.04
CA MET A 165 -3.40 0.58 -7.66
C MET A 165 -2.92 1.60 -6.63
N ASN A 166 -2.83 2.89 -7.01
CA ASN A 166 -2.38 4.00 -6.16
C ASN A 166 -0.90 3.93 -5.71
N ILE A 167 -0.04 3.31 -6.52
CA ILE A 167 1.40 3.27 -6.30
C ILE A 167 2.11 4.15 -7.34
N GLY A 168 2.93 5.09 -6.87
CA GLY A 168 3.78 5.93 -7.74
C GLY A 168 5.16 5.30 -7.96
N HIS A 169 6.03 6.03 -8.67
CA HIS A 169 7.42 5.61 -8.85
C HIS A 169 8.17 5.39 -7.52
N SER A 170 9.15 4.49 -7.54
CA SER A 170 10.13 4.33 -6.46
C SER A 170 11.41 5.10 -6.74
N TYR A 171 12.13 5.39 -5.67
CA TYR A 171 13.24 6.32 -5.68
C TYR A 171 14.49 5.72 -5.02
N SER A 172 15.63 6.41 -5.15
CA SER A 172 16.85 6.13 -4.39
C SER A 172 17.34 7.37 -3.64
N GLU A 173 17.87 7.19 -2.42
CA GLU A 173 18.51 8.27 -1.66
C GLU A 173 19.74 8.85 -2.37
N ARG A 174 20.31 8.15 -3.37
CA ARG A 174 21.45 8.63 -4.16
C ARG A 174 21.13 9.82 -5.06
N ARG A 175 19.84 10.08 -5.34
CA ARG A 175 19.33 11.24 -6.09
C ARG A 175 19.96 11.42 -7.49
N SER A 176 20.45 10.33 -8.10
CA SER A 176 20.88 10.34 -9.51
C SER A 176 19.67 10.53 -10.42
N MET A 177 19.84 11.30 -11.51
CA MET A 177 18.82 11.39 -12.55
C MET A 177 18.98 10.20 -13.50
N VAL A 178 18.03 9.27 -13.46
CA VAL A 178 18.01 8.08 -14.33
C VAL A 178 17.37 8.40 -15.68
N PHE A 179 16.34 9.24 -15.66
CA PHE A 179 15.59 9.65 -16.84
C PHE A 179 15.67 11.17 -17.03
N PRO A 180 15.82 11.70 -18.26
CA PRO A 180 16.00 13.15 -18.48
C PRO A 180 14.87 14.04 -17.95
N HIS A 181 13.65 13.49 -17.87
CA HIS A 181 12.46 14.19 -17.37
C HIS A 181 12.05 13.72 -15.96
N GLY A 182 12.84 12.85 -15.34
CA GLY A 182 12.56 12.32 -14.01
C GLY A 182 13.08 13.21 -12.89
N ALA A 183 12.45 13.11 -11.71
CA ALA A 183 12.93 13.73 -10.50
C ALA A 183 14.24 13.08 -9.99
N PRO A 184 15.07 13.81 -9.24
CA PRO A 184 16.30 13.24 -8.67
C PRO A 184 16.03 11.99 -7.81
N GLY A 185 16.61 10.87 -8.22
CA GLY A 185 16.47 9.57 -7.56
C GLY A 185 15.29 8.75 -8.04
N GLU A 186 14.37 9.30 -8.82
CA GLU A 186 13.26 8.57 -9.45
C GLU A 186 13.79 7.48 -10.39
N TYR A 187 13.14 6.32 -10.41
CA TYR A 187 13.63 5.11 -11.08
C TYR A 187 15.00 4.61 -10.56
N GLY A 188 15.38 5.04 -9.36
CA GLY A 188 16.66 4.70 -8.74
C GLY A 188 16.66 3.38 -7.98
N ASP A 189 15.50 2.77 -7.73
CA ASP A 189 15.37 1.50 -7.02
C ASP A 189 15.38 0.32 -7.98
N ARG A 190 16.56 -0.21 -8.29
CA ARG A 190 16.69 -1.27 -9.31
C ARG A 190 16.03 -2.60 -8.91
N PHE A 191 15.54 -2.74 -7.69
CA PHE A 191 14.92 -3.95 -7.15
C PHE A 191 13.38 -3.89 -7.16
N ASP A 192 12.80 -2.79 -7.62
CA ASP A 192 11.37 -2.54 -7.60
C ASP A 192 10.80 -2.30 -9.00
N LEU A 193 9.63 -2.90 -9.27
CA LEU A 193 8.89 -2.70 -10.51
C LEU A 193 8.58 -1.23 -10.76
N MET A 194 8.37 -0.43 -9.71
CA MET A 194 8.09 1.01 -9.85
C MET A 194 9.31 1.85 -10.25
N SER A 195 10.43 1.20 -10.54
CA SER A 195 11.63 1.77 -11.14
C SER A 195 11.98 1.12 -12.49
N THR A 196 10.98 0.60 -13.23
CA THR A 196 11.14 -0.20 -14.46
C THR A 196 12.12 0.39 -15.49
N ALA A 197 12.23 1.72 -15.62
CA ALA A 197 13.18 2.37 -16.53
C ALA A 197 14.66 1.98 -16.29
N ASN A 198 15.00 1.46 -15.11
CA ASN A 198 16.36 1.05 -14.74
C ASN A 198 16.38 -0.21 -13.84
N ALA A 199 15.27 -0.93 -13.77
CA ALA A 199 15.13 -2.09 -12.90
C ALA A 199 15.89 -3.33 -13.42
N TRP A 200 16.26 -4.23 -12.51
CA TRP A 200 16.90 -5.50 -12.84
C TRP A 200 15.89 -6.51 -13.39
N MET A 201 15.57 -6.36 -14.67
CA MET A 201 14.66 -7.23 -15.41
C MET A 201 15.36 -8.51 -15.92
N HIS A 202 14.57 -9.52 -16.28
CA HIS A 202 15.04 -10.71 -16.99
C HIS A 202 14.26 -10.92 -18.29
N ALA A 203 14.90 -11.57 -19.27
CA ALA A 203 14.29 -11.85 -20.56
C ALA A 203 13.28 -12.99 -20.47
N THR A 204 12.18 -12.83 -21.20
CA THR A 204 11.10 -13.81 -21.35
C THR A 204 10.62 -13.81 -22.80
N ARG A 205 9.67 -14.68 -23.14
CA ARG A 205 9.04 -14.70 -24.46
C ARG A 205 8.18 -13.48 -24.78
N PHE A 206 7.79 -12.70 -23.77
CA PHE A 206 7.02 -11.47 -23.90
C PHE A 206 7.89 -10.23 -23.64
N GLY A 207 9.18 -10.31 -23.96
CA GLY A 207 10.16 -9.25 -23.71
C GLY A 207 10.71 -9.33 -22.29
N TRP A 208 10.86 -8.19 -21.62
CA TRP A 208 11.43 -8.12 -20.28
C TRP A 208 10.37 -8.24 -19.20
N ASN A 209 10.71 -8.93 -18.11
CA ASN A 209 9.84 -9.17 -16.98
C ASN A 209 10.56 -8.92 -15.65
N GLY A 210 9.78 -8.71 -14.59
CA GLY A 210 10.31 -8.39 -13.26
C GLY A 210 11.00 -7.03 -13.17
N PRO A 211 11.64 -6.70 -12.04
CA PRO A 211 11.53 -7.40 -10.76
C PRO A 211 10.10 -7.31 -10.17
N GLY A 212 9.86 -7.97 -9.03
CA GLY A 212 8.63 -7.76 -8.27
C GLY A 212 8.56 -6.37 -7.62
N LEU A 213 7.44 -6.06 -6.96
CA LEU A 213 7.30 -4.85 -6.15
C LEU A 213 8.14 -4.92 -4.87
N ALA A 214 8.66 -3.77 -4.42
CA ALA A 214 9.28 -3.65 -3.10
C ALA A 214 8.28 -3.97 -1.98
N GLY A 215 8.78 -4.51 -0.88
CA GLY A 215 8.02 -4.86 0.32
C GLY A 215 7.12 -3.74 0.86
N PRO A 216 7.52 -2.45 0.91
CA PRO A 216 6.58 -1.38 1.23
C PRO A 216 5.37 -1.35 0.29
N HIS A 217 5.55 -1.45 -1.03
CA HIS A 217 4.44 -1.49 -1.98
C HIS A 217 3.56 -2.75 -1.80
N LEU A 218 4.17 -3.91 -1.52
CA LEU A 218 3.44 -5.14 -1.22
C LEU A 218 2.63 -5.04 0.08
N ASP A 219 3.17 -4.40 1.12
CA ASP A 219 2.44 -4.10 2.35
C ASP A 219 1.23 -3.23 2.01
N PHE A 220 1.40 -2.08 1.35
CA PHE A 220 0.29 -1.20 0.97
C PHE A 220 -0.84 -1.88 0.21
N LEU A 221 -0.53 -2.84 -0.67
CA LEU A 221 -1.55 -3.58 -1.42
C LEU A 221 -2.25 -4.67 -0.58
N GLY A 222 -1.75 -4.96 0.61
CA GLY A 222 -2.17 -6.09 1.45
C GLY A 222 -1.75 -7.43 0.87
N TRP A 223 -0.67 -7.45 0.10
CA TRP A 223 -0.14 -8.66 -0.55
C TRP A 223 0.93 -9.37 0.28
N LEU A 224 1.20 -8.87 1.49
CA LEU A 224 1.97 -9.56 2.52
C LEU A 224 1.03 -10.11 3.61
N PRO A 225 1.28 -11.30 4.16
CA PRO A 225 0.51 -11.83 5.27
C PRO A 225 0.86 -11.11 6.58
N GLN A 226 -0.16 -10.72 7.35
CA GLN A 226 -0.04 -9.93 8.59
C GLN A 226 0.94 -10.54 9.59
N SER A 227 0.90 -11.86 9.81
CA SER A 227 1.79 -12.56 10.75
C SER A 227 3.27 -12.61 10.33
N ARG A 228 3.61 -12.29 9.08
CA ARG A 228 5.00 -12.32 8.59
C ARG A 228 5.59 -10.94 8.38
N MET A 229 4.91 -9.90 8.87
CA MET A 229 5.48 -8.57 9.00
C MET A 229 5.73 -8.28 10.47
N ALA A 230 6.83 -7.61 10.75
CA ALA A 230 7.16 -7.20 12.11
C ALA A 230 7.39 -5.70 12.14
N TYR A 231 6.81 -5.06 13.16
CA TYR A 231 7.06 -3.66 13.46
C TYR A 231 8.00 -3.57 14.66
N PHE A 232 9.16 -2.97 14.45
CA PHE A 232 10.23 -2.88 15.43
C PHE A 232 10.16 -1.54 16.17
N GLY A 233 9.38 -1.50 17.24
CA GLY A 233 9.24 -0.33 18.10
C GLY A 233 8.16 -0.58 19.15
N GLY A 234 8.39 -0.15 20.39
CA GLY A 234 7.47 -0.35 21.52
C GLY A 234 8.22 -0.63 22.81
N ASN A 235 8.67 -1.88 23.01
CA ASN A 235 9.29 -2.34 24.27
C ASN A 235 10.67 -2.98 24.11
N GLN A 236 11.17 -3.11 22.88
CA GLN A 236 12.45 -3.77 22.59
C GLN A 236 13.37 -2.78 21.89
N SER A 237 14.56 -2.56 22.45
CA SER A 237 15.61 -1.74 21.86
C SER A 237 16.46 -2.52 20.86
N GLU A 238 16.44 -3.86 20.92
CA GLU A 238 17.21 -4.75 20.05
C GLU A 238 16.53 -6.12 19.87
N GLN A 239 16.75 -6.74 18.71
CA GLN A 239 16.21 -8.06 18.37
C GLN A 239 17.03 -8.73 17.25
N VAL A 240 17.13 -10.06 17.31
CA VAL A 240 17.56 -10.88 16.17
C VAL A 240 16.34 -11.30 15.35
N VAL A 241 16.38 -11.02 14.05
CA VAL A 241 15.29 -11.21 13.10
C VAL A 241 15.73 -12.20 12.03
N ARG A 242 14.88 -13.19 11.72
CA ARG A 242 15.05 -14.08 10.56
C ARG A 242 14.13 -13.62 9.43
N LEU A 243 14.73 -13.14 8.34
CA LEU A 243 14.02 -12.81 7.12
C LEU A 243 14.00 -13.99 6.16
N SER A 244 12.90 -14.15 5.42
CA SER A 244 12.79 -15.00 4.25
C SER A 244 12.62 -14.14 3.01
N SER A 245 13.01 -14.68 1.85
CA SER A 245 12.93 -13.92 0.60
C SER A 245 11.50 -13.63 0.16
N LEU A 246 11.25 -12.39 -0.29
CA LEU A 246 10.03 -11.96 -0.98
C LEU A 246 9.91 -12.52 -2.42
N SER A 247 11.00 -13.01 -2.99
CA SER A 247 11.07 -13.48 -4.39
C SER A 247 10.48 -14.89 -4.57
N LEU A 248 10.00 -15.52 -3.49
CA LEU A 248 9.47 -16.87 -3.47
C LEU A 248 8.01 -16.88 -3.01
N PRO A 249 7.22 -17.89 -3.46
CA PRO A 249 5.89 -18.11 -2.92
C PRO A 249 5.91 -18.19 -1.39
N HIS A 250 4.96 -17.52 -0.74
CA HIS A 250 4.86 -17.46 0.72
C HIS A 250 4.65 -18.82 1.36
N THR A 251 4.08 -19.78 0.63
CA THR A 251 3.92 -21.18 1.07
C THR A 251 5.24 -21.95 1.16
N HIS A 252 6.30 -21.47 0.50
CA HIS A 252 7.63 -22.06 0.53
C HIS A 252 8.57 -21.40 1.54
N THR A 253 8.10 -20.37 2.25
CA THR A 253 8.90 -19.63 3.24
C THR A 253 8.18 -19.54 4.58
N ARG A 254 8.91 -19.29 5.68
CA ARG A 254 8.33 -19.31 7.04
C ARG A 254 8.73 -18.12 7.92
N GLY A 255 9.86 -17.46 7.66
CA GLY A 255 10.38 -16.35 8.46
C GLY A 255 9.62 -15.04 8.22
N LEU A 256 10.10 -13.92 8.75
CA LEU A 256 9.52 -12.61 8.43
C LEU A 256 9.81 -12.24 6.97
N LEU A 257 8.89 -11.55 6.31
CA LEU A 257 9.05 -11.05 4.93
C LEU A 257 9.45 -9.59 4.89
N LEU A 258 8.95 -8.82 5.86
CA LEU A 258 9.18 -7.39 5.95
C LEU A 258 9.35 -6.99 7.42
N LEU A 259 10.44 -6.31 7.71
CA LEU A 259 10.63 -5.62 8.98
C LEU A 259 10.37 -4.12 8.77
N GLN A 260 9.58 -3.51 9.62
CA GLN A 260 9.26 -2.09 9.59
C GLN A 260 9.83 -1.42 10.85
N ILE A 261 10.63 -0.37 10.69
CA ILE A 261 11.34 0.32 11.78
C ILE A 261 10.96 1.81 11.72
N PRO A 262 10.07 2.31 12.59
CA PRO A 262 9.71 3.72 12.61
C PRO A 262 10.89 4.60 13.01
N PHE A 263 10.86 5.83 12.52
CA PHE A 263 11.79 6.87 12.96
C PHE A 263 11.12 8.22 13.24
N ASP A 264 9.81 8.34 13.00
CA ASP A 264 9.05 9.55 13.26
C ASP A 264 7.87 9.23 14.17
N ARG A 265 7.83 9.95 15.30
CA ARG A 265 6.81 9.79 16.32
C ARG A 265 5.47 10.38 15.86
N ASN A 266 5.52 11.49 15.13
CA ASN A 266 4.33 12.26 14.76
C ASN A 266 3.75 11.83 13.41
N GLU A 267 4.56 11.20 12.56
CA GLU A 267 4.14 10.62 11.29
C GLU A 267 4.64 9.17 11.19
N PRO A 268 3.96 8.20 11.81
CA PRO A 268 4.48 6.84 11.89
C PRO A 268 4.58 6.08 10.56
N GLY A 269 3.97 6.62 9.49
CA GLY A 269 4.22 6.17 8.12
C GLY A 269 5.66 6.40 7.66
N ASN A 270 6.39 7.31 8.32
CA ASN A 270 7.82 7.51 8.12
C ASN A 270 8.60 6.41 8.84
N MET A 271 9.12 5.47 8.06
CA MET A 271 9.79 4.28 8.59
C MET A 271 10.88 3.79 7.63
N PHE A 272 11.81 3.00 8.14
CA PHE A 272 12.62 2.14 7.31
C PHE A 272 11.95 0.78 7.18
N THR A 273 12.07 0.15 6.02
CA THR A 273 11.70 -1.24 5.83
C THR A 273 12.94 -2.06 5.49
N VAL A 274 13.01 -3.30 5.95
CA VAL A 274 14.08 -4.24 5.64
C VAL A 274 13.50 -5.50 5.04
N GLU A 275 14.04 -5.92 3.90
CA GLU A 275 13.58 -7.09 3.15
C GLU A 275 14.73 -7.88 2.54
N LEU A 276 14.45 -9.15 2.21
CA LEU A 276 15.36 -10.03 1.48
C LEU A 276 14.82 -10.31 0.08
N ARG A 277 15.63 -10.02 -0.95
CA ARG A 277 15.35 -10.38 -2.35
C ARG A 277 16.37 -11.40 -2.85
N THR A 278 15.92 -12.36 -3.65
CA THR A 278 16.77 -13.42 -4.20
C THR A 278 16.54 -13.59 -5.70
N PRO A 279 17.52 -14.09 -6.49
CA PRO A 279 17.39 -14.31 -7.93
C PRO A 279 16.40 -15.42 -8.35
N HIS A 280 15.12 -15.29 -7.97
CA HIS A 280 14.08 -16.28 -8.21
C HIS A 280 12.78 -15.64 -8.69
N GLY A 281 12.05 -16.36 -9.55
CA GLY A 281 10.74 -15.92 -10.04
C GLY A 281 10.84 -14.57 -10.76
N LEU A 282 10.03 -13.60 -10.33
CA LEU A 282 10.05 -12.24 -10.89
C LEU A 282 11.41 -11.56 -10.73
N ASP A 283 12.18 -11.94 -9.71
CA ASP A 283 13.48 -11.34 -9.41
C ASP A 283 14.66 -12.09 -10.04
N SER A 284 14.41 -12.95 -11.03
CA SER A 284 15.49 -13.70 -11.71
C SER A 284 16.53 -12.81 -12.40
N GLY A 285 16.24 -11.52 -12.60
CA GLY A 285 17.20 -10.54 -13.11
C GLY A 285 18.22 -10.07 -12.07
N LEU A 286 18.01 -10.37 -10.79
CA LEU A 286 18.95 -10.04 -9.72
C LEU A 286 20.22 -10.88 -9.81
N LYS A 287 21.36 -10.27 -9.47
CA LYS A 287 22.67 -10.95 -9.58
C LYS A 287 22.98 -11.87 -8.41
N LYS A 288 22.44 -11.57 -7.23
CA LYS A 288 22.69 -12.28 -5.97
C LYS A 288 21.56 -12.00 -4.97
N PRO A 289 21.43 -12.82 -3.90
CA PRO A 289 20.65 -12.48 -2.74
C PRO A 289 21.07 -11.13 -2.14
N SER A 290 20.09 -10.28 -1.83
CA SER A 290 20.30 -8.91 -1.36
C SER A 290 19.39 -8.59 -0.19
N ILE A 291 19.98 -8.09 0.91
CA ILE A 291 19.25 -7.41 1.97
C ILE A 291 19.11 -5.95 1.58
N LEU A 292 17.87 -5.49 1.45
CA LEU A 292 17.53 -4.13 1.03
C LEU A 292 16.92 -3.37 2.18
N ILE A 293 17.26 -2.09 2.26
CA ILE A 293 16.64 -1.15 3.20
C ILE A 293 15.98 -0.06 2.37
N HIS A 294 14.67 0.10 2.55
CA HIS A 294 13.95 1.23 1.99
C HIS A 294 13.59 2.21 3.09
N LYS A 295 13.51 3.48 2.73
CA LYS A 295 12.99 4.54 3.56
C LYS A 295 11.66 4.97 2.97
N VAL A 296 10.59 4.77 3.73
CA VAL A 296 9.26 5.30 3.42
C VAL A 296 9.19 6.69 4.04
N LEU A 297 8.94 7.70 3.23
CA LEU A 297 8.94 9.09 3.68
C LEU A 297 7.79 9.89 3.07
N ARG A 298 7.10 10.67 3.89
CA ARG A 298 6.12 11.64 3.44
C ARG A 298 6.78 12.89 2.86
N THR A 299 6.50 13.17 1.59
CA THR A 299 6.94 14.36 0.87
C THR A 299 5.74 15.01 0.17
N SER A 300 5.50 16.30 0.42
CA SER A 300 4.41 17.06 -0.20
C SER A 300 3.02 16.42 -0.02
N GLY A 301 2.78 15.85 1.15
CA GLY A 301 1.49 15.24 1.52
C GLY A 301 1.31 13.79 1.12
N ARG A 302 2.23 13.19 0.35
CA ARG A 302 2.19 11.81 -0.14
C ARG A 302 3.43 11.02 0.30
N PHE A 303 3.39 9.70 0.33
CA PHE A 303 4.54 8.86 0.70
C PHE A 303 5.24 8.31 -0.53
N TYR A 304 6.54 8.11 -0.42
CA TYR A 304 7.37 7.48 -1.44
C TYR A 304 8.34 6.50 -0.79
N SER A 305 8.68 5.43 -1.51
CA SER A 305 9.72 4.47 -1.13
C SER A 305 11.06 4.88 -1.74
N TYR A 306 12.08 5.03 -0.90
CA TYR A 306 13.45 5.33 -1.30
C TYR A 306 14.38 4.18 -0.95
N LEU A 307 15.02 3.55 -1.93
CA LEU A 307 16.12 2.62 -1.68
C LEU A 307 17.29 3.36 -1.02
N VAL A 308 17.73 2.83 0.12
CA VAL A 308 18.85 3.35 0.90
C VAL A 308 20.15 2.73 0.38
N GLY A 309 21.11 3.56 0.00
CA GLY A 309 22.42 3.09 -0.47
C GLY A 309 23.40 2.79 0.67
N HIS A 310 24.27 1.80 0.46
CA HIS A 310 25.34 1.35 1.35
C HIS A 310 26.71 1.60 0.70
N GLY A 311 27.20 2.83 0.78
CA GLY A 311 28.43 3.23 0.11
C GLY A 311 28.26 3.22 -1.41
N LYS A 312 28.95 2.32 -2.11
CA LYS A 312 28.82 2.13 -3.57
C LYS A 312 27.74 1.13 -3.96
N ASP A 313 27.30 0.30 -3.02
CA ASP A 313 26.34 -0.78 -3.25
C ASP A 313 24.95 -0.40 -2.72
N ASP A 314 23.90 -0.97 -3.32
CA ASP A 314 22.52 -0.72 -2.89
C ASP A 314 22.05 -1.77 -1.86
N GLU A 315 22.68 -2.94 -1.88
CA GLU A 315 22.45 -4.03 -0.94
C GLU A 315 23.39 -3.98 0.28
N LEU A 316 22.89 -4.41 1.44
CA LEU A 316 23.69 -4.58 2.63
C LEU A 316 24.52 -5.87 2.52
N ALA A 317 25.84 -5.77 2.71
CA ALA A 317 26.75 -6.91 2.62
C ALA A 317 26.72 -7.78 3.87
N GLU A 318 26.98 -9.08 3.71
CA GLU A 318 27.09 -10.01 4.84
C GLU A 318 28.21 -9.61 5.80
N GLY A 319 27.94 -9.65 7.10
CA GLY A 319 28.83 -9.18 8.17
C GLY A 319 28.90 -7.66 8.32
N SER A 320 28.23 -6.88 7.48
CA SER A 320 28.21 -5.43 7.55
C SER A 320 27.02 -4.88 8.34
N GLU A 321 27.12 -3.62 8.75
CA GLU A 321 26.02 -2.90 9.40
C GLU A 321 25.70 -1.58 8.71
N TRP A 322 24.41 -1.28 8.67
CA TRP A 322 23.89 0.02 8.36
C TRP A 322 23.47 0.72 9.66
N VAL A 323 23.95 1.94 9.85
CA VAL A 323 23.62 2.76 11.02
C VAL A 323 23.13 4.12 10.55
N ARG A 324 21.99 4.55 11.08
CA ARG A 324 21.41 5.87 10.79
C ARG A 324 21.13 6.62 12.08
N PHE A 325 21.66 7.84 12.14
CA PHE A 325 21.29 8.83 13.13
C PHE A 325 20.09 9.61 12.61
N ILE A 326 18.97 9.51 13.31
CA ILE A 326 17.77 10.31 13.02
C ILE A 326 17.92 11.70 13.63
N ASP A 327 18.46 11.73 14.85
CA ASP A 327 18.90 12.94 15.56
C ASP A 327 20.14 12.59 16.41
N LYS A 328 20.56 13.44 17.37
CA LYS A 328 21.79 13.14 18.17
C LYS A 328 21.61 12.03 19.22
N SER A 329 20.39 11.55 19.44
CA SER A 329 19.99 10.58 20.48
C SER A 329 19.31 9.34 19.90
N THR A 330 18.69 9.47 18.72
CA THR A 330 17.97 8.40 18.05
C THR A 330 18.86 7.75 16.98
N ILE A 331 19.16 6.47 17.17
CA ILE A 331 19.97 5.65 16.28
C ILE A 331 19.15 4.44 15.88
N ILE A 332 19.21 4.10 14.59
CA ILE A 332 18.74 2.82 14.06
C ILE A 332 19.95 2.09 13.49
N ARG A 333 20.10 0.82 13.85
CA ARG A 333 21.13 -0.07 13.36
C ARG A 333 20.49 -1.34 12.83
N VAL A 334 20.92 -1.74 11.63
CA VAL A 334 20.59 -3.03 11.02
C VAL A 334 21.92 -3.67 10.63
N ARG A 335 22.27 -4.77 11.28
CA ARG A 335 23.45 -5.57 10.96
C ARG A 335 23.01 -6.84 10.27
N PHE A 336 23.60 -7.12 9.11
CA PHE A 336 23.40 -8.37 8.42
C PHE A 336 24.42 -9.39 8.93
N ASP A 337 23.97 -10.37 9.71
CA ASP A 337 24.88 -11.35 10.31
C ASP A 337 25.34 -12.38 9.27
N HIS A 338 24.41 -13.18 8.74
CA HIS A 338 24.70 -14.21 7.75
C HIS A 338 23.46 -14.74 7.04
N PHE A 339 23.65 -15.41 5.89
CA PHE A 339 22.63 -16.24 5.29
C PHE A 339 22.47 -17.55 6.05
N LEU A 340 21.25 -17.88 6.48
CA LEU A 340 20.95 -19.20 7.03
C LEU A 340 20.80 -20.23 5.90
N THR A 341 20.20 -19.80 4.80
CA THR A 341 20.07 -20.54 3.54
C THR A 341 20.17 -19.55 2.38
N ALA A 342 20.16 -20.03 1.13
CA ALA A 342 20.11 -19.15 -0.05
C ALA A 342 18.88 -18.21 -0.09
N THR A 343 17.86 -18.48 0.73
CA THR A 343 16.57 -17.79 0.71
C THR A 343 16.15 -17.23 2.07
N GLU A 344 17.03 -17.32 3.07
CA GLU A 344 16.79 -16.85 4.43
C GLU A 344 18.03 -16.22 5.03
N ALA A 345 17.84 -15.11 5.74
CA ALA A 345 18.91 -14.32 6.34
C ALA A 345 18.63 -14.03 7.81
N VAL A 346 19.70 -13.90 8.60
CA VAL A 346 19.66 -13.50 10.00
C VAL A 346 20.20 -12.08 10.12
N LEU A 347 19.41 -11.21 10.75
CA LEU A 347 19.74 -9.81 11.00
C LEU A 347 19.73 -9.53 12.50
N PHE A 348 20.61 -8.65 12.95
CA PHE A 348 20.49 -7.99 14.25
C PHE A 348 20.00 -6.56 14.03
N VAL A 349 18.92 -6.19 14.72
CA VAL A 349 18.29 -4.88 14.58
C VAL A 349 18.28 -4.21 15.94
N GLN A 350 18.64 -2.93 15.97
CA GLN A 350 18.64 -2.12 17.18
C GLN A 350 18.10 -0.73 16.87
N SER A 351 17.29 -0.19 17.77
CA SER A 351 16.75 1.17 17.67
C SER A 351 16.65 1.79 19.05
N THR A 352 17.14 3.02 19.18
CA THR A 352 16.91 3.84 20.37
C THR A 352 15.70 4.75 20.22
N PHE A 353 14.94 4.60 19.12
CA PHE A 353 13.71 5.35 18.91
C PHE A 353 12.67 4.98 19.97
N ASP A 354 12.35 5.95 20.82
CA ASP A 354 11.31 5.84 21.83
C ASP A 354 10.20 6.86 21.51
N PRO A 355 9.02 6.39 21.05
CA PRO A 355 7.94 7.28 20.69
C PRO A 355 7.26 7.94 21.90
N THR A 356 7.64 7.61 23.13
CA THR A 356 7.13 8.26 24.34
C THR A 356 7.90 9.53 24.71
N LEU A 357 9.10 9.72 24.13
CA LEU A 357 9.94 10.87 24.42
C LEU A 357 9.50 12.12 23.64
N CYS A 358 9.65 13.28 24.29
CA CYS A 358 9.36 14.57 23.66
C CYS A 358 10.47 14.98 22.70
N ALA A 359 10.09 15.59 21.57
CA ALA A 359 11.05 16.17 20.65
C ALA A 359 11.80 17.33 21.33
N ARG A 360 12.97 17.72 20.81
CA ARG A 360 13.82 18.74 21.43
C ARG A 360 13.16 20.10 21.62
N ASN A 361 12.21 20.44 20.76
CA ASN A 361 11.45 21.69 20.77
C ASN A 361 10.13 21.57 21.56
N GLU A 362 9.84 20.42 22.15
CA GLU A 362 8.65 20.17 22.94
C GLU A 362 8.97 20.14 24.43
N VAL A 363 7.94 20.38 25.23
CA VAL A 363 8.01 20.30 26.67
C VAL A 363 7.12 19.17 27.16
N ALA A 364 7.66 18.34 28.05
CA ALA A 364 6.91 17.31 28.75
C ALA A 364 6.03 17.95 29.83
N ILE A 365 4.71 17.82 29.69
CA ILE A 365 3.71 18.36 30.61
C ILE A 365 3.11 17.20 31.41
N PRO A 366 3.18 17.21 32.75
CA PRO A 366 2.59 16.18 33.57
C PRO A 366 1.06 16.36 33.62
N VAL A 367 0.35 15.33 33.17
CA VAL A 367 -1.10 15.24 33.12
C VAL A 367 -1.54 14.08 34.02
N VAL A 368 -2.53 14.34 34.87
CA VAL A 368 -3.12 13.28 35.69
C VAL A 368 -4.25 12.61 34.89
N MET A 369 -4.15 11.31 34.70
CA MET A 369 -5.10 10.51 33.92
C MET A 369 -5.51 9.27 34.70
N THR A 370 -6.76 8.86 34.56
CA THR A 370 -7.20 7.56 35.10
C THR A 370 -6.59 6.41 34.29
N SER A 371 -6.49 5.23 34.89
CA SER A 371 -6.00 4.02 34.19
C SER A 371 -6.89 3.65 33.00
N GLU A 372 -8.19 3.95 33.07
CA GLU A 372 -9.17 3.68 32.03
C GLU A 372 -9.04 4.66 30.84
N GLU A 373 -8.79 5.95 31.10
CA GLU A 373 -8.50 6.93 30.05
C GLU A 373 -7.19 6.65 29.32
N LYS A 374 -6.18 6.15 30.05
CA LYS A 374 -4.92 5.71 29.45
C LYS A 374 -5.11 4.50 28.53
N MET A 375 -6.00 3.56 28.88
CA MET A 375 -6.26 2.37 28.06
C MET A 375 -7.18 2.67 26.86
N ASN A 376 -8.25 3.44 27.07
CA ASN A 376 -9.31 3.62 26.06
C ASN A 376 -9.03 4.71 25.03
N GLY A 377 -7.99 5.53 25.21
CA GLY A 377 -7.56 6.54 24.21
C GLY A 377 -8.53 7.70 24.01
N ARG A 378 -9.56 7.84 24.84
CA ARG A 378 -10.52 8.95 24.78
C ARG A 378 -10.82 9.51 26.16
N ILE A 379 -10.91 10.83 26.24
CA ILE A 379 -11.35 11.54 27.44
C ILE A 379 -12.88 11.63 27.45
N GLY A 380 -13.52 11.07 28.48
CA GLY A 380 -14.97 11.18 28.66
C GLY A 380 -15.42 12.64 28.81
N GLY A 381 -16.39 13.06 28.00
CA GLY A 381 -16.89 14.43 27.92
C GLY A 381 -17.52 14.92 29.23
N LYS A 382 -16.74 15.62 30.05
CA LYS A 382 -17.10 16.78 30.88
C LYS A 382 -15.83 17.25 31.60
N LEU A 383 -15.31 18.40 31.19
CA LEU A 383 -14.19 19.09 31.84
C LEU A 383 -14.51 19.38 33.31
N ARG A 384 -14.14 18.48 34.23
CA ARG A 384 -13.65 18.96 35.53
C ARG A 384 -12.31 19.62 35.24
N LYS A 385 -12.13 20.89 35.63
CA LYS A 385 -10.85 21.63 35.57
C LYS A 385 -9.70 20.70 36.01
N ARG A 386 -8.98 20.09 35.06
CA ARG A 386 -7.89 19.16 35.37
C ARG A 386 -6.68 19.99 35.72
N SER A 387 -6.17 19.78 36.92
CA SER A 387 -5.00 20.46 37.44
C SER A 387 -3.77 19.94 36.71
N ILE A 388 -2.99 20.84 36.08
CA ILE A 388 -1.58 20.57 35.83
C ILE A 388 -0.99 20.10 37.15
N ALA A 389 -0.30 18.96 37.17
CA ALA A 389 0.30 18.48 38.40
C ALA A 389 1.23 19.58 38.94
N PRO A 390 1.08 20.01 40.20
CA PRO A 390 1.99 20.99 40.77
C PRO A 390 3.42 20.44 40.77
N PRO A 391 4.45 21.29 40.67
CA PRO A 391 5.84 20.85 40.74
C PRO A 391 6.10 20.08 42.05
N PRO A 392 7.05 19.12 42.07
CA PRO A 392 7.38 18.39 43.27
C PRO A 392 7.88 19.38 44.34
N GLY A 393 7.15 19.51 45.44
CA GLY A 393 7.50 20.40 46.57
C GLY A 393 6.40 21.35 47.06
N VAL A 394 5.20 21.38 46.47
CA VAL A 394 4.10 22.22 46.97
C VAL A 394 3.14 21.39 47.82
N GLU A 395 3.25 21.54 49.13
CA GLU A 395 2.37 20.93 50.13
C GLU A 395 0.99 21.63 50.10
N LEU A 396 -0.03 20.94 49.56
CA LEU A 396 -1.41 21.42 49.59
C LEU A 396 -1.97 21.26 51.01
N LYS A 397 -2.09 22.36 51.76
CA LYS A 397 -2.82 22.39 53.04
C LYS A 397 -4.27 21.94 52.82
N MET A 398 -4.59 20.75 53.30
CA MET A 398 -5.96 20.23 53.31
C MET A 398 -6.77 20.92 54.39
N SER A 399 -7.78 21.69 53.98
CA SER A 399 -8.87 22.11 54.86
C SER A 399 -9.79 20.91 55.12
N MET A 400 -9.82 20.41 56.36
CA MET A 400 -10.78 19.41 56.80
C MET A 400 -12.15 20.05 56.94
N GLN A 401 -13.11 19.69 56.08
CA GLN A 401 -14.49 19.46 56.50
C GLN A 401 -15.33 18.80 55.39
N ARG A 402 -16.07 17.76 55.81
CA ARG A 402 -17.11 16.96 55.13
C ARG A 402 -16.61 15.74 54.33
N ARG A 403 -17.09 14.56 54.76
CA ARG A 403 -16.84 13.22 54.20
C ARG A 403 -17.22 13.19 52.71
N PRO A 404 -16.38 12.64 51.80
CA PRO A 404 -16.80 12.36 50.44
C PRO A 404 -17.51 10.98 50.37
N PRO A 405 -18.40 10.78 49.38
CA PRO A 405 -19.01 9.49 49.14
C PRO A 405 -17.96 8.48 48.66
N VAL A 406 -18.26 7.19 48.84
CA VAL A 406 -17.43 6.05 48.42
C VAL A 406 -17.21 6.09 46.90
N PHE A 407 -16.14 6.74 46.47
CA PHE A 407 -15.59 6.56 45.13
C PHE A 407 -14.63 5.37 45.19
N ASN A 408 -14.88 4.34 44.37
CA ASN A 408 -13.85 3.39 43.97
C ASN A 408 -12.57 4.18 43.66
N ARG A 409 -11.46 3.86 44.33
CA ARG A 409 -10.16 4.51 44.11
C ARG A 409 -9.73 4.27 42.67
N LEU A 410 -10.11 5.17 41.76
CA LEU A 410 -9.54 5.24 40.42
C LEU A 410 -8.03 5.45 40.59
N ARG A 411 -7.22 4.47 40.16
CA ARG A 411 -5.77 4.62 40.11
C ARG A 411 -5.44 5.72 39.11
N MET A 412 -5.04 6.86 39.64
CA MET A 412 -4.61 8.03 38.87
C MET A 412 -3.12 7.90 38.58
N ASN A 413 -2.75 7.96 37.30
CA ASN A 413 -1.38 7.92 36.84
C ASN A 413 -0.96 9.32 36.38
N VAL A 414 0.24 9.75 36.74
CA VAL A 414 0.85 10.94 36.16
C VAL A 414 1.54 10.54 34.86
N VAL A 415 1.08 11.09 33.76
CA VAL A 415 1.57 10.82 32.41
C VAL A 415 2.23 12.09 31.87
N ARG A 416 3.34 11.95 31.13
CA ARG A 416 4.03 13.09 30.52
C ARG A 416 3.59 13.22 29.06
N VAL A 417 2.84 14.28 28.76
CA VAL A 417 2.35 14.59 27.41
C VAL A 417 3.27 15.62 26.77
N CYS A 418 3.67 15.40 25.53
CA CYS A 418 4.54 16.31 24.80
C CYS A 418 3.72 17.42 24.13
N SER A 419 4.16 18.67 24.25
CA SER A 419 3.54 19.81 23.57
C SER A 419 4.57 20.87 23.20
N ASN A 420 4.32 21.59 22.10
CA ASN A 420 5.18 22.67 21.61
C ASN A 420 5.22 23.89 22.54
N SER A 421 4.24 24.04 23.45
CA SER A 421 4.20 25.15 24.39
C SER A 421 3.37 24.82 25.62
N LYS A 422 3.92 25.12 26.81
CA LYS A 422 3.15 25.06 28.07
C LYS A 422 1.95 26.02 28.07
N LYS A 423 2.04 27.16 27.37
CA LYS A 423 1.00 28.20 27.35
C LYS A 423 -0.20 27.83 26.48
N ASN A 424 0.03 27.02 25.44
CA ASN A 424 -0.99 26.64 24.47
C ASN A 424 -1.38 25.16 24.61
N PHE A 425 -1.06 24.55 25.75
CA PHE A 425 -1.41 23.16 26.02
C PHE A 425 -2.92 22.98 26.09
N SER A 426 -3.42 22.01 25.34
CA SER A 426 -4.84 21.81 25.13
C SER A 426 -5.23 20.33 25.23
N PRO A 427 -6.52 20.02 25.44
CA PRO A 427 -6.99 18.63 25.42
C PRO A 427 -6.64 17.88 24.13
N THR A 428 -6.54 18.57 22.99
CA THR A 428 -6.16 17.95 21.71
C THR A 428 -4.69 17.53 21.66
N ASP A 429 -3.80 18.11 22.49
CA ASP A 429 -2.44 17.60 22.69
C ASP A 429 -2.46 16.26 23.44
N ILE A 430 -3.37 16.12 24.41
CA ILE A 430 -3.54 14.88 25.18
C ILE A 430 -4.12 13.78 24.29
N ASP A 431 -5.19 14.06 23.55
CA ASP A 431 -5.82 13.09 22.64
C ASP A 431 -4.82 12.63 21.58
N ARG A 432 -4.10 13.57 20.93
CA ARG A 432 -3.04 13.24 19.97
C ARG A 432 -1.94 12.37 20.58
N TRP A 433 -1.50 12.67 21.80
CA TRP A 433 -0.50 11.86 22.49
C TRP A 433 -1.03 10.46 22.81
N LEU A 434 -2.28 10.33 23.25
CA LEU A 434 -2.90 9.03 23.50
C LEU A 434 -3.05 8.21 22.23
N ASP A 435 -3.54 8.81 21.15
CA ASP A 435 -3.67 8.16 19.84
C ASP A 435 -2.30 7.66 19.34
N MET A 436 -1.27 8.48 19.53
CA MET A 436 0.12 8.14 19.21
C MET A 436 0.67 7.01 20.09
N GLN A 437 0.45 7.02 21.41
CA GLN A 437 0.88 5.93 22.29
C GLN A 437 0.14 4.62 21.97
N GLN A 438 -1.15 4.72 21.65
CA GLN A 438 -1.89 3.58 21.16
C GLN A 438 -1.28 3.08 19.87
N PHE A 439 -0.92 3.96 18.92
CA PHE A 439 -0.30 3.58 17.66
C PHE A 439 0.91 2.66 17.88
N PHE A 440 1.87 2.99 18.75
CA PHE A 440 3.08 2.18 19.00
C PHE A 440 2.86 0.93 19.87
N THR A 441 1.63 0.67 20.33
CA THR A 441 1.26 -0.50 21.12
C THR A 441 0.30 -1.45 20.40
N ARG A 442 -0.09 -1.15 19.15
CA ARG A 442 -0.97 -2.01 18.34
C ARG A 442 -0.25 -3.32 17.96
N ARG A 443 -0.95 -4.25 17.31
CA ARG A 443 -0.31 -5.44 16.68
C ARG A 443 -0.28 -5.33 15.16
N SER A 444 -1.14 -4.47 14.63
CA SER A 444 -1.32 -4.13 13.23
C SER A 444 -0.72 -2.76 12.97
N PHE A 445 0.40 -2.71 12.27
CA PHE A 445 1.12 -1.49 11.97
C PHE A 445 1.40 -1.43 10.46
N GLY A 446 1.67 -0.23 9.97
CA GLY A 446 2.12 -0.04 8.59
C GLY A 446 1.09 0.68 7.74
N GLN A 447 1.16 0.43 6.44
CA GLN A 447 0.54 1.28 5.43
C GLN A 447 -0.96 1.00 5.27
N ASN A 448 -1.42 -0.14 5.80
CA ASN A 448 -2.82 -0.56 5.89
C ASN A 448 -3.47 -0.23 7.25
N GLU A 449 -3.19 0.94 7.84
CA GLU A 449 -3.77 1.30 9.14
C GLU A 449 -5.28 1.62 9.04
N CYS A 450 -6.08 1.00 9.92
CA CYS A 450 -7.49 1.35 10.09
C CYS A 450 -7.67 2.71 10.77
N SER A 451 -8.74 3.42 10.42
CA SER A 451 -9.16 4.64 11.09
C SER A 451 -9.55 4.39 12.55
N ASP A 452 -9.54 5.45 13.36
CA ASP A 452 -9.62 5.33 14.81
C ASP A 452 -10.88 4.57 15.30
N GLY A 453 -10.65 3.65 16.24
CA GLY A 453 -11.70 2.80 16.79
C GLY A 453 -12.08 1.60 15.92
N ARG A 454 -11.30 1.28 14.89
CA ARG A 454 -11.45 0.08 14.04
C ARG A 454 -10.25 -0.83 14.12
N VAL A 455 -10.45 -2.07 13.70
CA VAL A 455 -9.43 -3.14 13.65
C VAL A 455 -9.54 -3.90 12.33
N TRP A 456 -8.48 -4.57 11.91
CA TRP A 456 -8.57 -5.53 10.81
C TRP A 456 -9.55 -6.65 11.17
N ARG A 457 -10.35 -7.06 10.19
CA ARG A 457 -11.31 -8.15 10.32
C ARG A 457 -10.58 -9.49 10.45
N GLY A 458 -9.48 -9.68 9.72
CA GLY A 458 -8.56 -10.80 9.91
C GLY A 458 -9.22 -12.17 9.77
N VAL A 459 -10.11 -12.35 8.78
CA VAL A 459 -10.66 -13.67 8.43
C VAL A 459 -9.53 -14.64 8.06
N ASP A 460 -8.51 -14.14 7.37
CA ASP A 460 -7.23 -14.80 7.17
C ASP A 460 -6.07 -13.79 7.24
N GLU A 461 -4.86 -14.26 6.96
CA GLU A 461 -3.63 -13.47 7.05
C GLU A 461 -3.55 -12.31 6.04
N TYR A 462 -4.42 -12.26 5.02
CA TYR A 462 -4.45 -11.21 3.99
C TYR A 462 -5.73 -10.35 4.06
N ASP A 463 -6.57 -10.55 5.09
CA ASP A 463 -7.81 -9.82 5.25
C ASP A 463 -7.60 -8.53 6.06
N TYR A 464 -7.14 -7.47 5.38
CA TYR A 464 -6.93 -6.16 6.01
C TYR A 464 -8.22 -5.33 6.19
N VAL A 465 -9.41 -5.86 5.88
CA VAL A 465 -10.68 -5.12 5.92
C VAL A 465 -10.95 -4.49 7.30
N CYS A 466 -11.16 -3.17 7.35
CA CYS A 466 -11.31 -2.44 8.62
C CYS A 466 -12.76 -2.45 9.16
N VAL A 467 -12.95 -3.11 10.29
CA VAL A 467 -14.26 -3.29 10.96
C VAL A 467 -14.25 -2.75 12.40
N LEU A 468 -15.42 -2.68 13.03
CA LEU A 468 -15.51 -2.34 14.46
C LEU A 468 -14.97 -3.50 15.32
N PRO A 469 -14.40 -3.24 16.53
CA PRO A 469 -13.76 -4.27 17.34
C PRO A 469 -14.61 -5.51 17.64
N HIS A 470 -15.92 -5.36 17.87
CA HIS A 470 -16.81 -6.51 18.12
C HIS A 470 -16.94 -7.44 16.90
N ARG A 471 -16.84 -6.88 15.68
CA ARG A 471 -16.95 -7.63 14.42
C ARG A 471 -15.82 -8.62 14.21
N PHE A 472 -14.63 -8.35 14.75
CA PHE A 472 -13.48 -9.26 14.66
C PHE A 472 -13.82 -10.64 15.22
N ALA A 473 -14.41 -10.70 16.42
CA ALA A 473 -14.80 -11.96 17.04
C ALA A 473 -15.99 -12.60 16.31
N GLU A 474 -17.02 -11.81 15.98
CA GLU A 474 -18.22 -12.30 15.30
C GLU A 474 -17.90 -12.96 13.96
N THR A 475 -17.06 -12.34 13.12
CA THR A 475 -16.76 -12.85 11.77
C THR A 475 -15.99 -14.18 11.83
N ARG A 476 -15.08 -14.35 12.79
CA ARG A 476 -14.33 -15.61 12.98
C ARG A 476 -15.19 -16.75 13.53
N HIS A 477 -16.24 -16.41 14.28
CA HIS A 477 -17.13 -17.40 14.93
C HIS A 477 -18.47 -17.62 14.20
N ALA A 478 -18.77 -16.84 13.16
CA ALA A 478 -20.03 -16.92 12.40
C ALA A 478 -20.18 -18.19 11.52
N GLU A 479 -19.22 -19.10 11.56
CA GLU A 479 -19.18 -20.29 10.69
C GLU A 479 -20.18 -21.36 11.17
N ALA A 480 -21.15 -21.71 10.30
CA ALA A 480 -21.87 -22.96 10.46
C ALA A 480 -20.94 -24.14 10.11
N SER A 481 -21.15 -25.29 10.77
CA SER A 481 -20.32 -26.49 10.61
C SER A 481 -20.04 -26.84 9.13
N ARG A 482 -18.80 -27.31 8.89
CA ARG A 482 -18.15 -27.64 7.61
C ARG A 482 -19.10 -28.03 6.46
N LEU A 483 -18.75 -27.52 5.26
CA LEU A 483 -19.24 -28.00 3.96
C LEU A 483 -19.44 -29.53 3.97
N ARG A 484 -20.70 -29.98 3.86
CA ARG A 484 -21.01 -31.36 3.49
C ARG A 484 -21.33 -31.35 1.99
N PHE A 485 -20.62 -32.15 1.20
CA PHE A 485 -20.90 -32.37 -0.23
C PHE A 485 -20.84 -31.09 -1.11
N GLY A 486 -19.78 -30.28 -1.00
CA GLY A 486 -19.47 -29.22 -1.98
C GLY A 486 -20.31 -27.93 -1.91
N GLY A 487 -21.30 -27.87 -1.01
CA GLY A 487 -22.18 -26.73 -0.83
C GLY A 487 -22.45 -26.38 0.64
N CYS A 488 -23.03 -25.20 0.86
CA CYS A 488 -23.48 -24.80 2.20
C CYS A 488 -24.78 -25.52 2.58
N PRO A 489 -25.00 -25.83 3.87
CA PRO A 489 -26.26 -26.37 4.35
C PRO A 489 -27.46 -25.49 3.93
N ARG A 490 -28.66 -26.09 3.83
CA ARG A 490 -29.87 -25.36 3.46
C ARG A 490 -30.09 -24.15 4.39
N GLY A 491 -30.30 -22.97 3.82
CA GLY A 491 -30.46 -21.72 4.55
C GLY A 491 -29.17 -20.93 4.79
N TYR A 492 -28.01 -21.48 4.39
CA TYR A 492 -26.71 -20.82 4.47
C TYR A 492 -26.14 -20.57 3.07
N THR A 493 -25.25 -19.59 2.97
CA THR A 493 -24.51 -19.27 1.75
C THR A 493 -23.02 -19.16 2.08
N ARG A 494 -22.16 -19.20 1.06
CA ARG A 494 -20.72 -18.95 1.25
C ARG A 494 -20.52 -17.50 1.70
N ARG A 495 -19.69 -17.29 2.71
CA ARG A 495 -19.38 -15.96 3.27
C ARG A 495 -18.78 -15.03 2.22
N ARG A 496 -17.92 -15.57 1.33
CA ARG A 496 -17.27 -14.82 0.24
C ARG A 496 -16.59 -13.53 0.73
N ALA A 497 -15.94 -13.58 1.90
CA ALA A 497 -15.05 -12.50 2.32
C ALA A 497 -13.93 -12.27 1.29
N PHE A 498 -13.55 -13.34 0.59
CA PHE A 498 -12.69 -13.36 -0.59
C PHE A 498 -13.08 -14.57 -1.47
N GLU A 499 -12.49 -14.70 -2.66
CA GLU A 499 -12.89 -15.72 -3.65
C GLU A 499 -12.80 -17.17 -3.14
N ALA A 500 -11.73 -17.50 -2.42
CA ALA A 500 -11.51 -18.80 -1.81
C ALA A 500 -12.11 -18.95 -0.39
N ASP A 501 -12.99 -18.03 0.05
CA ASP A 501 -13.65 -18.14 1.35
C ASP A 501 -14.85 -19.08 1.28
N TYR A 502 -14.63 -20.31 1.70
CA TYR A 502 -15.61 -21.40 1.65
C TYR A 502 -16.45 -21.55 2.93
N ALA A 503 -16.28 -20.67 3.92
CA ALA A 503 -17.08 -20.71 5.14
C ALA A 503 -18.57 -20.47 4.84
N CYS A 504 -19.46 -21.18 5.54
CA CYS A 504 -20.90 -21.03 5.37
C CYS A 504 -21.50 -20.16 6.48
N VAL A 505 -22.24 -19.13 6.09
CA VAL A 505 -22.84 -18.12 6.98
C VAL A 505 -24.29 -17.84 6.60
N SER A 506 -25.02 -17.15 7.48
CA SER A 506 -26.40 -16.73 7.19
C SER A 506 -26.42 -15.71 6.03
N PRO A 507 -27.54 -15.56 5.30
CA PRO A 507 -27.67 -14.52 4.26
C PRO A 507 -27.43 -13.11 4.78
N THR A 508 -27.77 -12.83 6.05
CA THR A 508 -27.54 -11.54 6.70
C THR A 508 -26.04 -11.29 6.91
N GLU A 509 -25.30 -12.28 7.39
CA GLU A 509 -23.85 -12.17 7.59
C GLU A 509 -23.12 -12.02 6.24
N TYR A 510 -23.55 -12.76 5.21
CA TYR A 510 -23.03 -12.58 3.85
C TYR A 510 -23.21 -11.13 3.35
N ALA A 511 -24.42 -10.57 3.50
CA ALA A 511 -24.70 -9.20 3.08
C ALA A 511 -23.82 -8.18 3.84
N LEU A 512 -23.56 -8.43 5.13
CA LEU A 512 -22.69 -7.60 5.95
C LEU A 512 -21.23 -7.66 5.49
N VAL A 513 -20.69 -8.86 5.27
CA VAL A 513 -19.31 -9.06 4.76
C VAL A 513 -19.09 -8.39 3.40
N VAL A 514 -20.07 -8.50 2.49
CA VAL A 514 -20.03 -7.80 1.19
C VAL A 514 -20.03 -6.29 1.37
N SER A 515 -20.83 -5.77 2.31
CA SER A 515 -20.86 -4.34 2.63
C SER A 515 -19.53 -3.87 3.24
N GLU A 516 -18.93 -4.65 4.13
CA GLU A 516 -17.61 -4.36 4.73
C GLU A 516 -16.54 -4.28 3.65
N ASN A 517 -16.46 -5.27 2.75
CA ASN A 517 -15.51 -5.28 1.64
C ASN A 517 -15.66 -4.03 0.74
N ARG A 518 -16.89 -3.60 0.41
CA ARG A 518 -17.12 -2.40 -0.40
C ARG A 518 -16.77 -1.09 0.31
N ALA A 519 -16.91 -1.04 1.63
CA ALA A 519 -16.64 0.15 2.43
C ALA A 519 -15.20 0.25 2.92
N THR A 520 -14.37 -0.75 2.63
CA THR A 520 -13.04 -0.94 3.22
C THR A 520 -12.12 0.27 3.01
N HIS A 521 -12.11 0.88 1.81
CA HIS A 521 -11.32 2.11 1.54
C HIS A 521 -11.67 3.29 2.46
N ARG A 522 -12.92 3.42 2.91
CA ARG A 522 -13.39 4.54 3.76
C ARG A 522 -12.84 4.47 5.18
N PHE A 523 -12.35 3.29 5.55
CA PHE A 523 -11.92 2.99 6.90
C PHE A 523 -10.41 2.79 7.00
N TYR A 524 -9.64 3.02 5.94
CA TYR A 524 -8.20 3.23 6.07
C TYR A 524 -7.91 4.68 6.36
N LYS A 525 -6.89 4.87 7.18
CA LYS A 525 -6.27 6.16 7.43
C LYS A 525 -5.47 6.66 6.22
N HIS A 526 -4.95 5.73 5.41
CA HIS A 526 -3.98 6.00 4.35
C HIS A 526 -4.33 5.37 2.98
N ALA A 527 -5.59 5.46 2.53
CA ALA A 527 -6.05 4.85 1.28
C ALA A 527 -5.38 5.35 -0.02
N ALA A 528 -4.53 6.38 0.04
CA ALA A 528 -3.76 6.91 -1.09
C ALA A 528 -2.31 7.21 -0.68
N PHE A 529 -1.65 6.22 -0.08
CA PHE A 529 -0.35 6.37 0.58
C PHE A 529 0.78 6.68 -0.42
N PHE A 530 1.00 5.83 -1.43
CA PHE A 530 2.15 5.93 -2.36
C PHE A 530 1.94 6.77 -3.61
N ASN A 531 0.82 7.49 -3.70
CA ASN A 531 0.54 8.35 -4.84
C ASN A 531 0.59 7.65 -6.22
N GLY A 532 -0.44 6.92 -6.62
CA GLY A 532 -0.57 6.49 -8.03
C GLY A 532 -0.95 7.62 -9.02
N ASN A 533 -0.86 8.88 -8.60
CA ASN A 533 -1.05 10.05 -9.45
C ASN A 533 0.33 10.70 -9.61
N ASP A 534 1.17 10.13 -10.47
CA ASP A 534 2.34 10.82 -11.01
C ASP A 534 1.85 11.91 -12.00
N GLU A 535 1.00 12.80 -11.51
CA GLU A 535 1.06 14.19 -11.95
C GLU A 535 2.43 14.67 -11.51
N LEU A 536 3.42 14.52 -12.40
CA LEU A 536 4.67 15.27 -12.36
C LEU A 536 4.33 16.64 -11.82
N ILE A 537 4.89 16.96 -10.66
CA ILE A 537 4.74 18.25 -10.00
C ILE A 537 4.91 19.31 -11.09
N ARG A 538 3.79 19.93 -11.50
CA ARG A 538 3.82 21.15 -12.31
C ARG A 538 4.64 22.13 -11.49
N ARG A 539 5.87 22.38 -11.91
CA ARG A 539 6.63 23.53 -11.44
C ARG A 539 6.22 24.73 -12.26
#